data_AF-A0A524IUH8-F1
#
_entry.id   AF-A0A524IUH8-F1
#
_cell.length_a   1.000
_cell.length_b   1.000
_cell.length_c   1.000
_cell.angle_alpha   90.00
_cell.angle_beta   90.00
_cell.angle_gamma   90.00
#
_symmetry.space_group_name_H-M   'P 1'
#
loop_
_entity.id
_entity.type
_entity.pdbx_description
1 polymer ?
#
loop_
_entity_poly.entity_id
_entity_poly.type
_entity_poly.pdbx_seq_one_letter_code
_entity_poly.pdbx_strand_id
1 'polypeptide(L)'
;MRYHSNSSSFAHFIITIMIVLLLLAQQAPPAQASSGAQDSADTIFKLVISQAKDDVCVGETVNVTITWGPNTSYTGGGGSLPLAPLTGPSRIALKASLGYFYPQDVPPMGAISGTSTVTYTADKVGTEKLFAVAWTGGSSDGIATDTFKVVACEYMYTLDAQLDMTVTSEDITYSSRYTVKSRGTLTPTDPDNPRHLEARDKTVMMTATIVSWSSSKCSLFTWEPATGMGWVDARADPGAMDIGMVLQLAPPKDLAWDMDYSFSCDGDGVTIAGVYPVSSGDPWVSATFPSSIGKQNVVLDMFEVPYNKLKGAEGLTVSYTATLTLEKKESK
;
A
#
# COMPACT_ATOMS: atom_id res chain seq x y z
N MET A 1 32.46 33.26 51.95
CA MET A 1 32.35 33.33 50.47
C MET A 1 32.86 32.02 49.90
N ARG A 2 31.97 31.10 49.50
CA ARG A 2 32.36 29.87 48.78
C ARG A 2 31.79 29.96 47.37
N TYR A 3 32.69 29.94 46.39
CA TYR A 3 32.41 29.88 44.96
C TYR A 3 31.88 28.49 44.62
N HIS A 4 30.64 28.38 44.15
CA HIS A 4 30.15 27.17 43.48
C HIS A 4 30.53 27.27 41.99
N SER A 5 31.44 26.39 41.58
CA SER A 5 31.84 26.16 40.19
C SER A 5 30.72 25.49 39.41
N ASN A 6 30.34 26.11 38.30
CA ASN A 6 29.20 25.76 37.45
C ASN A 6 29.67 24.84 36.30
N SER A 7 30.15 23.63 36.63
CA SER A 7 30.78 22.71 35.66
C SER A 7 29.82 21.72 34.98
N SER A 8 28.54 21.65 35.35
CA SER A 8 27.61 20.64 34.80
C SER A 8 26.93 21.05 33.49
N SER A 9 26.90 22.35 33.18
CA SER A 9 26.19 22.88 32.01
C SER A 9 26.98 22.71 30.70
N PHE A 10 28.31 22.72 30.76
CA PHE A 10 29.16 22.59 29.57
C PHE A 10 29.20 21.15 29.02
N ALA A 11 29.11 20.16 29.90
CA ALA A 11 29.09 18.75 29.51
C ALA A 11 27.79 18.36 28.78
N HIS A 12 26.64 18.91 29.19
CA HIS A 12 25.36 18.66 28.51
C HIS A 12 25.32 19.29 27.11
N PHE A 13 25.96 20.45 26.92
CA PHE A 13 25.98 21.14 25.63
C PHE A 13 26.80 20.38 24.57
N ILE A 14 27.92 19.78 24.96
CA ILE A 14 28.78 18.99 24.05
C ILE A 14 28.11 17.67 23.66
N ILE A 15 27.44 16.99 24.60
CA ILE A 15 26.74 15.73 24.30
C ILE A 15 25.56 15.96 23.34
N THR A 16 24.84 17.07 23.50
CA THR A 16 23.69 17.39 22.63
C THR A 16 24.15 17.72 21.19
N ILE A 17 25.27 18.43 21.02
CA ILE A 17 25.83 18.73 19.69
C ILE A 17 26.33 17.46 18.99
N MET A 18 26.96 16.54 19.73
CA MET A 18 27.39 15.25 19.16
C MET A 18 26.22 14.37 18.72
N ILE A 19 25.10 14.37 19.45
CA ILE A 19 23.91 13.61 19.06
C ILE A 19 23.25 14.21 17.81
N VAL A 20 23.18 15.54 17.70
CA VAL A 20 22.65 16.22 16.51
C VAL A 20 23.55 16.00 15.28
N LEU A 21 24.87 15.99 15.44
CA LEU A 21 25.81 15.65 14.35
C LEU A 21 25.74 14.16 13.95
N LEU A 22 25.49 13.24 14.89
CA LEU A 22 25.25 11.83 14.57
C LEU A 22 23.91 11.61 13.82
N LEU A 23 22.87 12.37 14.18
CA LEU A 23 21.56 12.33 13.51
C LEU A 23 21.60 12.96 12.11
N LEU A 24 22.44 13.97 11.89
CA LEU A 24 22.66 14.57 10.56
C LEU A 24 23.56 13.72 9.66
N ALA A 25 24.46 12.91 10.22
CA ALA A 25 25.28 11.97 9.46
C ALA A 25 24.54 10.69 9.01
N GLN A 26 23.33 10.43 9.55
CA GLN A 26 22.47 9.32 9.12
C GLN A 26 21.50 9.68 7.98
N GLN A 27 21.48 10.93 7.53
CA GLN A 27 20.77 11.32 6.30
C GLN A 27 21.67 11.23 5.07
N ALA A 28 22.43 10.13 4.95
CA ALA A 28 22.91 9.75 3.63
C ALA A 28 21.67 9.44 2.78
N PRO A 29 21.55 9.99 1.55
CA PRO A 29 20.52 9.53 0.63
C PRO A 29 20.64 7.99 0.50
N PRO A 30 19.52 7.27 0.29
CA PRO A 30 19.57 5.84 0.06
C PRO A 30 20.62 5.57 -1.03
N ALA A 31 21.48 4.60 -0.76
CA ALA A 31 22.53 4.19 -1.68
C ALA A 31 21.85 3.86 -3.01
N GLN A 32 22.02 4.74 -4.00
CA GLN A 32 21.55 4.49 -5.35
C GLN A 32 22.09 3.14 -5.79
N ALA A 33 21.19 2.27 -6.25
CA ALA A 33 21.55 1.09 -7.01
C ALA A 33 22.63 1.49 -8.03
N SER A 34 23.73 0.74 -8.05
CA SER A 34 24.90 1.11 -8.84
C SER A 34 24.56 1.02 -10.33
N SER A 35 24.20 2.15 -10.94
CA SER A 35 24.03 2.26 -12.38
C SER A 35 25.40 2.03 -13.03
N GLY A 36 25.57 0.88 -13.67
CA GLY A 36 26.76 0.57 -14.44
C GLY A 36 26.63 1.15 -15.83
N ALA A 37 27.10 2.39 -16.04
CA ALA A 37 27.37 2.88 -17.37
C ALA A 37 28.64 2.18 -17.87
N GLN A 38 28.54 1.35 -18.91
CA GLN A 38 29.72 0.82 -19.56
C GLN A 38 30.31 1.93 -20.44
N ASP A 39 31.09 2.83 -19.83
CA ASP A 39 31.87 3.86 -20.54
C ASP A 39 33.03 3.16 -21.28
N SER A 40 32.71 2.52 -22.41
CA SER A 40 33.74 2.12 -23.37
C SER A 40 34.07 3.31 -24.26
N ALA A 41 35.37 3.61 -24.42
CA ALA A 41 35.90 4.68 -25.28
C ALA A 41 35.55 4.51 -26.78
N ASP A 42 34.92 3.38 -27.15
CA ASP A 42 34.55 3.02 -28.51
C ASP A 42 33.06 3.24 -28.83
N THR A 43 32.29 3.84 -27.92
CA THR A 43 30.84 4.09 -28.13
C THR A 43 30.57 5.56 -28.45
N ILE A 44 29.70 5.85 -29.42
CA ILE A 44 29.34 7.21 -29.85
C ILE A 44 28.43 7.90 -28.82
N PHE A 45 27.51 7.14 -28.20
CA PHE A 45 26.58 7.63 -27.19
C PHE A 45 26.87 7.06 -25.81
N LYS A 46 26.81 7.95 -24.80
CA LYS A 46 26.73 7.57 -23.40
C LYS A 46 25.27 7.38 -23.02
N LEU A 47 24.97 6.21 -22.46
CA LEU A 47 23.64 5.85 -21.97
C LEU A 47 23.68 5.64 -20.47
N VAL A 48 22.62 6.07 -19.80
CA VAL A 48 22.35 5.77 -18.40
C VAL A 48 20.90 5.28 -18.29
N ILE A 49 20.71 4.18 -17.59
CA ILE A 49 19.39 3.65 -17.21
C ILE A 49 19.39 3.55 -15.68
N SER A 50 18.30 3.99 -15.05
CA SER A 50 18.15 3.89 -13.61
C SER A 50 16.69 3.87 -13.17
N GLN A 51 16.45 3.25 -12.02
CA GLN A 51 15.20 3.37 -11.28
C GLN A 51 15.47 3.68 -9.80
N ALA A 52 14.45 4.14 -9.08
CA ALA A 52 14.63 4.76 -7.77
C ALA A 52 14.33 3.86 -6.55
N LYS A 53 13.95 2.59 -6.75
CA LYS A 53 13.52 1.65 -5.70
C LYS A 53 14.54 0.54 -5.49
N ASP A 54 14.93 0.29 -4.25
CA ASP A 54 15.90 -0.78 -3.96
C ASP A 54 15.33 -2.19 -4.23
N ASP A 55 14.09 -2.41 -3.79
CA ASP A 55 13.33 -3.64 -4.00
C ASP A 55 12.00 -3.36 -4.71
N VAL A 56 11.67 -4.17 -5.72
CA VAL A 56 10.43 -4.08 -6.50
C VAL A 56 9.58 -5.34 -6.28
N CYS A 57 8.28 -5.21 -6.01
CA CYS A 57 7.42 -6.39 -5.91
C CYS A 57 7.13 -6.98 -7.29
N VAL A 58 6.92 -8.29 -7.35
CA VAL A 58 6.27 -8.89 -8.52
C VAL A 58 4.89 -8.23 -8.76
N GLY A 59 4.60 -7.87 -10.01
CA GLY A 59 3.40 -7.13 -10.43
C GLY A 59 3.45 -5.62 -10.18
N GLU A 60 4.46 -5.12 -9.46
CA GLU A 60 4.64 -3.69 -9.26
C GLU A 60 5.16 -3.04 -10.53
N THR A 61 4.64 -1.84 -10.78
CA THR A 61 5.05 -1.01 -11.90
C THR A 61 5.92 0.13 -11.40
N VAL A 62 7.08 0.32 -12.03
CA VAL A 62 8.04 1.38 -11.67
C VAL A 62 8.41 2.21 -12.89
N ASN A 63 8.71 3.48 -12.64
CA ASN A 63 9.22 4.37 -13.66
C ASN A 63 10.73 4.20 -13.76
N VAL A 64 11.20 3.87 -14.96
CA VAL A 64 12.63 3.75 -15.29
C VAL A 64 13.02 4.96 -16.12
N THR A 65 14.08 5.64 -15.72
CA THR A 65 14.60 6.81 -16.42
C THR A 65 15.77 6.41 -17.29
N ILE A 66 15.74 6.86 -18.54
CA ILE A 66 16.80 6.64 -19.53
C ILE A 66 17.32 8.00 -19.94
N THR A 67 18.62 8.21 -19.85
CA THR A 67 19.29 9.43 -20.31
C THR A 67 20.35 9.06 -21.34
N TRP A 68 20.41 9.83 -22.42
CA TRP A 68 21.43 9.68 -23.45
C TRP A 68 22.08 11.01 -23.78
N GLY A 69 23.33 10.93 -24.22
CA GLY A 69 24.08 12.07 -24.74
C GLY A 69 25.33 11.62 -25.49
N PRO A 70 26.02 12.55 -26.15
CA PRO A 70 27.26 12.24 -26.86
C PRO A 70 28.34 11.77 -25.88
N ASN A 71 29.08 10.73 -26.26
CA ASN A 71 30.24 10.28 -25.50
C ASN A 71 31.45 11.17 -25.83
N THR A 72 31.83 12.06 -24.91
CA THR A 72 32.96 12.97 -25.09
C THR A 72 34.32 12.27 -25.09
N SER A 73 34.37 10.99 -24.69
CA SER A 73 35.57 10.17 -24.67
C SER A 73 35.70 9.25 -25.89
N TYR A 74 34.80 9.38 -26.88
CA TYR A 74 34.85 8.60 -28.12
C TYR A 74 36.10 8.92 -28.95
N THR A 75 36.88 7.91 -29.32
CA THR A 75 38.12 8.09 -30.11
C THR A 75 38.10 7.36 -31.46
N GLY A 76 36.95 6.79 -31.84
CA GLY A 76 36.77 6.08 -33.10
C GLY A 76 36.89 7.01 -34.32
N GLY A 77 38.06 6.98 -34.97
CA GLY A 77 38.33 7.68 -36.22
C GLY A 77 39.42 8.74 -36.13
N GLY A 78 40.68 8.29 -36.09
CA GLY A 78 41.88 9.04 -36.50
C GLY A 78 41.99 10.52 -36.11
N GLY A 79 42.65 10.80 -34.97
CA GLY A 79 43.48 12.01 -34.78
C GLY A 79 42.80 13.37 -34.61
N SER A 80 41.49 13.52 -34.81
CA SER A 80 40.75 14.75 -34.51
C SER A 80 39.83 14.56 -33.31
N LEU A 81 39.80 15.52 -32.39
CA LEU A 81 38.79 15.60 -31.32
C LEU A 81 37.40 15.34 -31.91
N PRO A 82 36.58 14.46 -31.31
CA PRO A 82 35.33 14.02 -31.92
C PRO A 82 34.38 15.21 -32.10
N LEU A 83 34.00 15.49 -33.35
CA LEU A 83 32.83 16.32 -33.62
C LEU A 83 31.62 15.60 -32.99
N ALA A 84 30.86 16.29 -32.15
CA ALA A 84 29.67 15.71 -31.55
C ALA A 84 28.73 15.18 -32.64
N PRO A 85 28.07 14.01 -32.44
CA PRO A 85 27.13 13.48 -33.41
C PRO A 85 26.05 14.51 -33.76
N LEU A 86 25.77 14.67 -35.05
CA LEU A 86 24.81 15.67 -35.55
C LEU A 86 23.35 15.30 -35.27
N THR A 87 23.08 14.03 -34.97
CA THR A 87 21.76 13.48 -34.66
C THR A 87 21.88 12.52 -33.47
N GLY A 88 20.80 12.35 -32.71
CA GLY A 88 20.72 11.34 -31.64
C GLY A 88 20.79 9.89 -32.16
N PRO A 89 20.67 8.91 -31.26
CA PRO A 89 20.48 7.51 -31.64
C PRO A 89 19.30 7.36 -32.61
N SER A 90 19.25 6.25 -33.36
CA SER A 90 18.10 5.93 -34.22
C SER A 90 16.94 5.29 -33.44
N ARG A 91 17.26 4.51 -32.40
CA ARG A 91 16.32 3.96 -31.42
C ARG A 91 17.07 3.58 -30.13
N ILE A 92 16.35 3.52 -29.01
CA ILE A 92 16.83 2.88 -27.78
C ILE A 92 15.91 1.69 -27.48
N ALA A 93 16.46 0.49 -27.58
CA ALA A 93 15.75 -0.76 -27.31
C ALA A 93 15.94 -1.15 -25.84
N LEU A 94 14.85 -1.60 -25.20
CA LEU A 94 14.85 -1.97 -23.78
C LEU A 94 14.65 -3.47 -23.60
N LYS A 95 15.38 -4.05 -22.64
CA LYS A 95 15.22 -5.45 -22.24
C LYS A 95 15.32 -5.60 -20.73
N ALA A 96 14.54 -6.52 -20.18
CA ALA A 96 14.60 -6.95 -18.80
C ALA A 96 14.71 -8.47 -18.74
N SER A 97 15.21 -8.99 -17.64
CA SER A 97 15.45 -10.41 -17.39
C SER A 97 14.29 -11.11 -16.67
N LEU A 98 13.58 -10.43 -15.78
CA LEU A 98 12.50 -10.95 -14.93
C LEU A 98 11.21 -10.12 -15.05
N GLY A 99 11.07 -9.28 -16.09
CA GLY A 99 9.91 -8.43 -16.31
C GLY A 99 9.85 -7.87 -17.72
N TYR A 100 9.06 -6.81 -17.93
CA TYR A 100 8.85 -6.21 -19.24
C TYR A 100 8.67 -4.69 -19.18
N PHE A 101 8.91 -4.04 -20.32
CA PHE A 101 8.76 -2.59 -20.50
C PHE A 101 7.53 -2.24 -21.34
N TYR A 102 6.94 -1.08 -21.06
CA TYR A 102 5.96 -0.42 -21.91
C TYR A 102 6.26 1.09 -22.02
N PRO A 103 6.47 1.64 -23.23
CA PRO A 103 6.77 0.91 -24.47
C PRO A 103 8.14 0.19 -24.41
N GLN A 104 8.34 -0.83 -25.24
CA GLN A 104 9.61 -1.58 -25.31
C GLN A 104 10.74 -0.81 -26.03
N ASP A 105 10.36 0.15 -26.87
CA ASP A 105 11.28 1.02 -27.59
C ASP A 105 10.99 2.47 -27.23
N VAL A 106 12.06 3.23 -26.99
CA VAL A 106 11.98 4.68 -26.82
C VAL A 106 12.41 5.33 -28.12
N PRO A 107 11.52 6.09 -28.80
CA PRO A 107 11.92 6.86 -29.97
C PRO A 107 12.79 8.04 -29.49
N PRO A 108 14.04 8.16 -29.97
CA PRO A 108 14.83 9.37 -29.75
C PRO A 108 14.10 10.51 -30.47
N MET A 109 13.78 11.59 -29.77
CA MET A 109 12.99 12.72 -30.30
C MET A 109 13.77 13.58 -31.31
N GLY A 110 14.64 12.98 -32.12
CA GLY A 110 15.56 13.67 -33.03
C GLY A 110 16.71 14.42 -32.32
N ALA A 111 16.78 14.36 -31.00
CA ALA A 111 17.72 15.13 -30.19
C ALA A 111 19.02 14.35 -29.90
N ILE A 112 20.16 15.07 -29.99
CA ILE A 112 21.51 14.56 -29.73
C ILE A 112 21.66 14.06 -28.27
N SER A 113 20.95 14.68 -27.34
CA SER A 113 20.82 14.27 -25.95
C SER A 113 19.37 14.37 -25.49
N GLY A 114 19.04 13.64 -24.43
CA GLY A 114 17.70 13.70 -23.85
C GLY A 114 17.50 12.73 -22.70
N THR A 115 16.31 12.83 -22.12
CA THR A 115 15.84 11.96 -21.05
C THR A 115 14.44 11.49 -21.38
N SER A 116 14.15 10.23 -21.11
CA SER A 116 12.81 9.64 -21.25
C SER A 116 12.49 8.77 -20.03
N THR A 117 11.21 8.66 -19.72
CA THR A 117 10.71 7.80 -18.66
C THR A 117 9.81 6.74 -19.28
N VAL A 118 10.09 5.48 -18.96
CA VAL A 118 9.33 4.32 -19.39
C VAL A 118 8.82 3.53 -18.20
N THR A 119 7.79 2.74 -18.44
CA THR A 119 7.18 1.92 -17.42
C THR A 119 7.77 0.51 -17.48
N TYR A 120 8.27 0.01 -16.36
CA TYR A 120 8.70 -1.37 -16.16
C TYR A 120 7.73 -2.08 -15.21
N THR A 121 7.38 -3.33 -15.51
CA THR A 121 6.59 -4.19 -14.63
C THR A 121 7.36 -5.48 -14.36
N ALA A 122 7.51 -5.82 -13.08
CA ALA A 122 8.19 -7.03 -12.64
C ALA A 122 7.29 -8.27 -12.74
N ASP A 123 7.82 -9.38 -13.23
CA ASP A 123 7.09 -10.64 -13.44
C ASP A 123 7.56 -11.75 -12.49
N LYS A 124 8.85 -11.80 -12.13
CA LYS A 124 9.43 -12.90 -11.33
C LYS A 124 10.40 -12.44 -10.26
N VAL A 125 10.42 -13.18 -9.16
CA VAL A 125 11.37 -12.98 -8.05
C VAL A 125 12.79 -13.28 -8.49
N GLY A 126 13.75 -12.45 -8.09
CA GLY A 126 15.17 -12.66 -8.35
C GLY A 126 15.97 -11.36 -8.46
N THR A 127 17.18 -11.45 -9.00
CA THR A 127 17.98 -10.28 -9.35
C THR A 127 17.61 -9.83 -10.76
N GLU A 128 16.94 -8.69 -10.86
CA GLU A 128 16.57 -8.09 -12.14
C GLU A 128 17.75 -7.31 -12.72
N LYS A 129 17.92 -7.43 -14.03
CA LYS A 129 18.88 -6.65 -14.80
C LYS A 129 18.19 -6.00 -15.99
N LEU A 130 18.13 -4.67 -15.96
CA LEU A 130 17.63 -3.87 -17.06
C LEU A 130 18.76 -3.57 -18.04
N PHE A 131 18.42 -3.51 -19.32
CA PHE A 131 19.31 -3.15 -20.41
C PHE A 131 18.68 -2.06 -21.27
N ALA A 132 19.43 -0.99 -21.52
CA ALA A 132 19.14 -0.03 -22.58
C ALA A 132 20.23 -0.11 -23.64
N VAL A 133 19.83 -0.28 -24.90
CA VAL A 133 20.75 -0.40 -26.04
C VAL A 133 20.44 0.70 -27.04
N ALA A 134 21.38 1.63 -27.25
CA ALA A 134 21.29 2.60 -28.33
C ALA A 134 21.76 1.99 -29.65
N TRP A 135 21.02 2.30 -30.72
CA TRP A 135 21.34 1.87 -32.07
C TRP A 135 21.69 3.07 -32.96
N THR A 136 22.74 2.94 -33.76
CA THR A 136 23.17 3.93 -34.77
C THR A 136 23.36 3.22 -36.10
N GLY A 137 22.71 3.71 -37.16
CA GLY A 137 22.91 3.15 -38.52
C GLY A 137 22.65 1.64 -38.66
N GLY A 138 21.81 1.05 -37.80
CA GLY A 138 21.53 -0.39 -37.80
C GLY A 138 22.46 -1.25 -36.94
N SER A 139 23.47 -0.67 -36.27
CA SER A 139 24.37 -1.35 -35.34
C SER A 139 24.14 -0.89 -33.89
N SER A 140 24.39 -1.76 -32.92
CA SER A 140 24.38 -1.39 -31.50
C SER A 140 25.63 -0.58 -31.18
N ASP A 141 25.46 0.53 -30.47
CA ASP A 141 26.54 1.47 -30.13
C ASP A 141 26.82 1.47 -28.63
N GLY A 142 25.89 1.99 -27.81
CA GLY A 142 26.02 2.04 -26.35
C GLY A 142 25.07 1.09 -25.62
N ILE A 143 25.54 0.48 -24.52
CA ILE A 143 24.74 -0.37 -23.62
C ILE A 143 24.85 0.19 -22.21
N ALA A 144 23.71 0.39 -21.56
CA ALA A 144 23.63 0.71 -20.14
C ALA A 144 22.86 -0.37 -19.40
N THR A 145 23.26 -0.63 -18.16
CA THR A 145 22.59 -1.61 -17.31
C THR A 145 22.32 -1.07 -15.92
N ASP A 146 21.16 -1.46 -15.39
CA ASP A 146 20.80 -1.26 -13.98
C ASP A 146 20.44 -2.61 -13.37
N THR A 147 20.63 -2.78 -12.06
CA THR A 147 20.40 -4.05 -11.37
C THR A 147 19.80 -3.80 -10.00
N PHE A 148 18.70 -4.48 -9.71
CA PHE A 148 17.97 -4.39 -8.44
C PHE A 148 17.31 -5.73 -8.11
N LYS A 149 16.69 -5.85 -6.94
CA LYS A 149 16.00 -7.08 -6.53
C LYS A 149 14.51 -6.98 -6.80
N VAL A 150 13.96 -8.06 -7.35
CA VAL A 150 12.52 -8.31 -7.39
C VAL A 150 12.18 -9.33 -6.32
N VAL A 151 11.23 -8.99 -5.46
CA VAL A 151 10.85 -9.81 -4.30
C VAL A 151 9.36 -10.14 -4.33
N ALA A 152 8.99 -11.24 -3.67
CA ALA A 152 7.60 -11.50 -3.35
C ALA A 152 7.22 -10.64 -2.14
N CYS A 153 6.23 -9.77 -2.29
CA CYS A 153 5.86 -8.81 -1.25
C CYS A 153 4.73 -9.33 -0.38
N GLU A 154 4.83 -9.03 0.90
CA GLU A 154 3.71 -9.17 1.83
C GLU A 154 2.86 -7.91 1.80
N TYR A 155 1.57 -8.10 2.00
CA TYR A 155 0.60 -7.01 2.11
C TYR A 155 -0.11 -7.09 3.45
N MET A 156 -0.64 -5.97 3.90
CA MET A 156 -1.46 -5.90 5.08
C MET A 156 -2.83 -5.41 4.66
N TYR A 157 -3.86 -6.15 5.06
CA TYR A 157 -5.23 -5.68 4.92
C TYR A 157 -5.77 -5.15 6.23
N THR A 158 -6.68 -4.18 6.15
CA THR A 158 -7.49 -3.71 7.28
C THR A 158 -8.93 -3.55 6.83
N LEU A 159 -9.84 -4.28 7.47
CA LEU A 159 -11.29 -4.07 7.40
C LEU A 159 -11.69 -3.18 8.58
N ASP A 160 -12.38 -2.07 8.29
CA ASP A 160 -13.02 -1.23 9.30
C ASP A 160 -14.43 -0.87 8.81
N ALA A 161 -15.44 -1.33 9.54
CA ALA A 161 -16.83 -1.04 9.30
C ALA A 161 -17.51 -0.52 10.57
N GLN A 162 -18.40 0.45 10.39
CA GLN A 162 -19.14 1.11 11.45
C GLN A 162 -20.57 1.39 11.02
N LEU A 163 -21.52 1.04 11.89
CA LEU A 163 -22.92 1.42 11.81
C LEU A 163 -23.26 2.24 13.05
N ASP A 164 -23.63 3.50 12.87
CA ASP A 164 -24.16 4.35 13.93
C ASP A 164 -25.68 4.46 13.77
N MET A 165 -26.38 4.37 14.89
CA MET A 165 -27.82 4.50 14.94
C MET A 165 -28.21 5.38 16.12
N THR A 166 -29.00 6.42 15.87
CA THR A 166 -29.61 7.27 16.88
C THR A 166 -31.12 7.12 16.82
N VAL A 167 -31.71 6.71 17.94
CA VAL A 167 -33.15 6.58 18.13
C VAL A 167 -33.63 7.77 18.96
N THR A 168 -34.71 8.40 18.53
CA THR A 168 -35.40 9.49 19.20
C THR A 168 -36.88 9.14 19.29
N SER A 169 -37.36 8.96 20.51
CA SER A 169 -38.77 8.74 20.85
C SER A 169 -39.20 9.77 21.90
N GLU A 170 -40.51 9.87 22.19
CA GLU A 170 -41.06 10.87 23.12
C GLU A 170 -40.37 10.88 24.51
N ASP A 171 -39.89 9.73 24.99
CA ASP A 171 -39.35 9.58 26.35
C ASP A 171 -37.88 9.13 26.41
N ILE A 172 -37.28 8.75 25.27
CA ILE A 172 -35.91 8.23 25.20
C ILE A 172 -35.23 8.69 23.91
N THR A 173 -34.02 9.21 24.05
CA THR A 173 -33.06 9.37 22.96
C THR A 173 -31.79 8.60 23.29
N TYR A 174 -31.36 7.71 22.40
CA TYR A 174 -30.10 7.01 22.56
C TYR A 174 -29.37 6.85 21.22
N SER A 175 -28.05 6.74 21.29
CA SER A 175 -27.21 6.44 20.14
C SER A 175 -26.42 5.18 20.42
N SER A 176 -26.35 4.31 19.44
CA SER A 176 -25.60 3.06 19.46
C SER A 176 -24.60 3.03 18.30
N ARG A 177 -23.46 2.39 18.54
CA ARG A 177 -22.41 2.16 17.55
C ARG A 177 -22.07 0.69 17.49
N TYR A 178 -22.11 0.15 16.28
CA TYR A 178 -21.64 -1.18 15.95
C TYR A 178 -20.37 -1.05 15.12
N THR A 179 -19.31 -1.78 15.47
CA THR A 179 -18.09 -1.83 14.66
C THR A 179 -17.70 -3.25 14.33
N VAL A 180 -17.15 -3.47 13.14
CA VAL A 180 -16.53 -4.73 12.71
C VAL A 180 -15.13 -4.40 12.22
N LYS A 181 -14.13 -5.03 12.83
CA LYS A 181 -12.72 -4.80 12.51
C LYS A 181 -11.98 -6.10 12.30
N SER A 182 -11.13 -6.14 11.28
CA SER A 182 -10.17 -7.22 11.08
C SER A 182 -8.89 -6.68 10.46
N ARG A 183 -7.76 -7.28 10.80
CA ARG A 183 -6.45 -6.91 10.23
C ARG A 183 -5.61 -8.16 10.11
N GLY A 184 -4.90 -8.28 9.00
CA GLY A 184 -4.01 -9.41 8.78
C GLY A 184 -2.95 -9.14 7.73
N THR A 185 -1.87 -9.91 7.83
CA THR A 185 -0.80 -9.94 6.82
C THR A 185 -1.11 -11.04 5.81
N LEU A 186 -1.17 -10.65 4.55
CA LEU A 186 -1.27 -11.49 3.37
C LEU A 186 0.14 -11.84 2.92
N THR A 187 0.45 -13.13 2.87
CA THR A 187 1.75 -13.65 2.48
C THR A 187 1.64 -14.47 1.20
N PRO A 188 2.62 -14.39 0.29
CA PRO A 188 2.70 -15.30 -0.86
C PRO A 188 2.69 -16.75 -0.41
N THR A 189 1.79 -17.56 -0.98
CA THR A 189 1.67 -18.99 -0.64
C THR A 189 2.34 -19.90 -1.66
N ASP A 190 2.51 -19.41 -2.89
CA ASP A 190 3.13 -20.14 -4.00
C ASP A 190 4.34 -19.34 -4.54
N PRO A 191 5.57 -19.88 -4.43
CA PRO A 191 6.76 -19.25 -5.01
C PRO A 191 6.70 -19.04 -6.53
N ASP A 192 5.99 -19.90 -7.25
CA ASP A 192 5.82 -19.80 -8.70
C ASP A 192 4.75 -18.77 -9.09
N ASN A 193 3.86 -18.45 -8.14
CA ASN A 193 2.76 -17.51 -8.30
C ASN A 193 2.78 -16.47 -7.15
N PRO A 194 3.83 -15.63 -7.05
CA PRO A 194 4.11 -14.80 -5.87
C PRO A 194 3.12 -13.65 -5.64
N ARG A 195 2.17 -13.45 -6.56
CA ARG A 195 1.06 -12.49 -6.42
C ARG A 195 -0.20 -13.12 -5.83
N HIS A 196 -0.24 -14.43 -5.62
CA HIS A 196 -1.32 -15.08 -4.88
C HIS A 196 -0.99 -15.06 -3.41
N LEU A 197 -1.77 -14.30 -2.64
CA LEU A 197 -1.51 -14.02 -1.25
C LEU A 197 -2.65 -14.53 -0.38
N GLU A 198 -2.33 -15.14 0.75
CA GLU A 198 -3.33 -15.60 1.72
C GLU A 198 -3.01 -15.12 3.14
N ALA A 199 -4.06 -14.99 3.95
CA ALA A 199 -3.99 -14.80 5.38
C ALA A 199 -5.06 -15.68 6.02
N ARG A 200 -4.65 -16.68 6.81
CA ARG A 200 -5.60 -17.58 7.48
C ARG A 200 -5.85 -17.21 8.93
N ASP A 201 -7.06 -17.52 9.38
CA ASP A 201 -7.54 -17.41 10.75
C ASP A 201 -7.14 -16.08 11.39
N LYS A 202 -7.49 -14.98 10.72
CA LYS A 202 -7.26 -13.63 11.24
C LYS A 202 -8.44 -13.20 12.09
N THR A 203 -8.15 -12.59 13.23
CA THR A 203 -9.21 -12.17 14.14
C THR A 203 -10.12 -11.17 13.44
N VAL A 204 -11.42 -11.41 13.57
CA VAL A 204 -12.44 -10.39 13.35
C VAL A 204 -13.09 -10.10 14.70
N MET A 205 -13.22 -8.82 15.02
CA MET A 205 -13.83 -8.35 16.25
C MET A 205 -15.04 -7.50 15.89
N MET A 206 -16.15 -7.79 16.53
CA MET A 206 -17.36 -6.98 16.48
C MET A 206 -17.62 -6.36 17.84
N THR A 207 -17.99 -5.09 17.88
CA THR A 207 -18.34 -4.39 19.13
C THR A 207 -19.69 -3.69 18.98
N ALA A 208 -20.49 -3.68 20.03
CA ALA A 208 -21.68 -2.85 20.13
C ALA A 208 -21.67 -2.03 21.43
N THR A 209 -22.02 -0.75 21.34
CA THR A 209 -21.90 0.20 22.45
C THR A 209 -22.98 1.28 22.36
N ILE A 210 -23.64 1.62 23.47
CA ILE A 210 -24.46 2.83 23.58
C ILE A 210 -23.53 4.01 23.84
N VAL A 211 -23.37 4.86 22.83
CA VAL A 211 -22.47 6.03 22.90
C VAL A 211 -23.15 7.25 23.52
N SER A 212 -24.48 7.27 23.60
CA SER A 212 -25.22 8.31 24.31
C SER A 212 -26.58 7.78 24.78
N TRP A 213 -27.01 8.20 25.96
CA TRP A 213 -28.34 7.93 26.49
C TRP A 213 -28.91 9.18 27.14
N SER A 214 -30.15 9.50 26.81
CA SER A 214 -30.93 10.56 27.43
C SER A 214 -32.36 10.09 27.59
N SER A 215 -32.83 10.03 28.82
CA SER A 215 -34.23 9.76 29.12
C SER A 215 -34.67 10.53 30.36
N SER A 216 -35.92 10.96 30.35
CA SER A 216 -36.57 11.61 31.49
C SER A 216 -37.32 10.60 32.39
N LYS A 217 -37.57 9.37 31.91
CA LYS A 217 -38.42 8.37 32.58
C LYS A 217 -37.80 6.96 32.66
N CYS A 218 -36.68 6.72 31.99
CA CYS A 218 -36.10 5.38 31.85
C CYS A 218 -34.66 5.30 32.37
N SER A 219 -34.32 4.15 32.95
CA SER A 219 -32.96 3.81 33.39
C SER A 219 -32.32 2.80 32.45
N LEU A 220 -31.04 2.99 32.11
CA LEU A 220 -30.25 2.06 31.30
C LEU A 220 -29.40 1.17 32.22
N PHE A 221 -29.49 -0.15 32.01
CA PHE A 221 -28.62 -1.16 32.60
C PHE A 221 -27.89 -1.91 31.48
N THR A 222 -26.57 -1.78 31.45
CA THR A 222 -25.75 -2.29 30.34
C THR A 222 -24.39 -2.80 30.84
N TRP A 223 -23.88 -3.87 30.22
CA TRP A 223 -22.57 -4.49 30.49
C TRP A 223 -21.55 -4.15 29.39
N GLU A 224 -21.46 -2.88 28.99
CA GLU A 224 -20.70 -2.46 27.80
C GLU A 224 -19.19 -2.64 27.90
N PRO A 225 -18.50 -2.83 26.75
CA PRO A 225 -19.07 -3.06 25.41
C PRO A 225 -19.42 -4.54 25.19
N ALA A 226 -20.52 -4.80 24.48
CA ALA A 226 -20.77 -6.14 23.96
C ALA A 226 -19.75 -6.46 22.88
N THR A 227 -19.10 -7.62 22.98
CA THR A 227 -18.02 -8.02 22.07
C THR A 227 -18.28 -9.40 21.48
N GLY A 228 -18.08 -9.51 20.18
CA GLY A 228 -18.03 -10.76 19.45
C GLY A 228 -16.65 -10.95 18.83
N MET A 229 -16.13 -12.17 18.86
CA MET A 229 -14.87 -12.51 18.23
C MET A 229 -15.07 -13.72 17.33
N GLY A 230 -14.37 -13.72 16.21
CA GLY A 230 -14.33 -14.85 15.28
C GLY A 230 -13.07 -14.79 14.44
N TRP A 231 -13.04 -15.63 13.40
CA TRP A 231 -11.88 -15.79 12.54
C TRP A 231 -12.26 -15.64 11.07
N VAL A 232 -11.47 -14.91 10.30
CA VAL A 232 -11.69 -14.72 8.87
C VAL A 232 -10.43 -15.11 8.10
N ASP A 233 -10.64 -15.80 6.98
CA ASP A 233 -9.61 -16.03 5.99
C ASP A 233 -9.66 -14.89 4.95
N ALA A 234 -8.49 -14.44 4.50
CA ALA A 234 -8.35 -13.44 3.46
C ALA A 234 -7.50 -14.00 2.32
N ARG A 235 -7.86 -13.66 1.08
CA ARG A 235 -7.04 -13.90 -0.10
C ARG A 235 -6.93 -12.65 -0.96
N ALA A 236 -5.78 -12.44 -1.58
CA ALA A 236 -5.60 -11.42 -2.59
C ALA A 236 -4.96 -12.00 -3.84
N ASP A 237 -5.60 -11.79 -4.98
CA ASP A 237 -5.18 -12.32 -6.27
C ASP A 237 -5.03 -11.18 -7.30
N PRO A 238 -4.25 -11.37 -8.38
CA PRO A 238 -4.23 -10.42 -9.50
C PRO A 238 -5.64 -10.16 -10.05
N GLY A 239 -5.92 -8.91 -10.39
CA GLY A 239 -7.15 -8.56 -11.10
C GLY A 239 -7.17 -9.09 -12.53
N ALA A 240 -8.30 -8.91 -13.22
CA ALA A 240 -8.42 -9.28 -14.62
C ALA A 240 -7.32 -8.62 -15.48
N MET A 241 -6.71 -9.39 -16.38
CA MET A 241 -5.58 -8.95 -17.20
C MET A 241 -4.35 -8.51 -16.38
N ASP A 242 -4.18 -9.06 -15.17
CA ASP A 242 -3.08 -8.78 -14.23
C ASP A 242 -3.02 -7.35 -13.69
N ILE A 243 -4.09 -6.56 -13.91
CA ILE A 243 -4.20 -5.18 -13.45
C ILE A 243 -4.68 -5.14 -12.00
N GLY A 244 -3.85 -4.56 -11.12
CA GLY A 244 -4.20 -4.37 -9.71
C GLY A 244 -4.31 -5.68 -8.92
N MET A 245 -4.98 -5.60 -7.77
CA MET A 245 -5.23 -6.73 -6.87
C MET A 245 -6.70 -6.79 -6.46
N VAL A 246 -7.26 -7.99 -6.35
CA VAL A 246 -8.60 -8.24 -5.80
C VAL A 246 -8.43 -8.89 -4.44
N LEU A 247 -8.87 -8.20 -3.38
CA LEU A 247 -8.88 -8.71 -2.01
C LEU A 247 -10.27 -9.26 -1.69
N GLN A 248 -10.31 -10.42 -1.04
CA GLN A 248 -11.51 -11.10 -0.62
C GLN A 248 -11.34 -11.61 0.82
N LEU A 249 -12.36 -11.37 1.64
CA LEU A 249 -12.50 -11.94 2.97
C LEU A 249 -13.60 -12.99 2.92
N ALA A 250 -13.33 -14.19 3.43
CA ALA A 250 -14.32 -15.25 3.57
C ALA A 250 -15.34 -14.89 4.67
N PRO A 251 -16.49 -15.58 4.73
CA PRO A 251 -17.37 -15.50 5.89
C PRO A 251 -16.63 -15.85 7.18
N PRO A 252 -16.79 -15.05 8.26
CA PRO A 252 -16.10 -15.32 9.50
C PRO A 252 -16.64 -16.58 10.18
N LYS A 253 -15.71 -17.41 10.64
CA LYS A 253 -15.93 -18.63 11.42
C LYS A 253 -16.04 -18.27 12.90
N ASP A 254 -16.90 -18.99 13.60
CA ASP A 254 -17.08 -18.90 15.05
C ASP A 254 -17.34 -17.49 15.58
N LEU A 255 -17.86 -16.59 14.74
CA LEU A 255 -18.25 -15.24 15.14
C LEU A 255 -19.54 -15.33 15.97
N ALA A 256 -19.38 -15.70 17.22
CA ALA A 256 -20.40 -15.61 18.24
C ALA A 256 -20.33 -14.23 18.88
N TRP A 257 -21.50 -13.65 19.13
CA TRP A 257 -21.61 -12.40 19.85
C TRP A 257 -22.89 -12.44 20.67
N ASP A 258 -22.82 -11.85 21.86
CA ASP A 258 -23.92 -11.73 22.79
C ASP A 258 -24.06 -10.27 23.18
N MET A 259 -25.29 -9.75 23.18
CA MET A 259 -25.59 -8.41 23.65
C MET A 259 -26.70 -8.50 24.68
N ASP A 260 -26.39 -8.04 25.88
CA ASP A 260 -27.39 -7.76 26.91
C ASP A 260 -27.38 -6.27 27.23
N TYR A 261 -28.31 -5.52 26.65
CA TYR A 261 -28.75 -4.26 27.24
C TYR A 261 -30.22 -4.36 27.64
N SER A 262 -30.47 -3.87 28.85
CA SER A 262 -31.82 -3.74 29.40
C SER A 262 -32.05 -2.28 29.74
N PHE A 263 -33.19 -1.74 29.35
CA PHE A 263 -33.64 -0.47 29.89
C PHE A 263 -35.04 -0.64 30.47
N SER A 264 -35.31 0.05 31.57
CA SER A 264 -36.62 0.01 32.20
C SER A 264 -37.21 1.41 32.23
N CYS A 265 -38.41 1.53 31.69
CA CYS A 265 -39.26 2.70 31.80
C CYS A 265 -40.40 2.29 32.72
N ASP A 266 -40.52 2.93 33.89
CA ASP A 266 -41.58 2.67 34.86
C ASP A 266 -41.63 1.25 35.48
N GLY A 267 -40.52 0.50 35.47
CA GLY A 267 -40.38 -0.80 36.15
C GLY A 267 -40.57 -2.03 35.24
N ASP A 268 -41.10 -1.84 34.03
CA ASP A 268 -41.10 -2.88 32.99
C ASP A 268 -39.76 -2.83 32.25
N GLY A 269 -38.99 -3.92 32.34
CA GLY A 269 -37.70 -4.05 31.66
C GLY A 269 -37.88 -4.46 30.21
N VAL A 270 -37.32 -3.69 29.29
CA VAL A 270 -37.14 -4.08 27.89
C VAL A 270 -35.69 -4.52 27.71
N THR A 271 -35.50 -5.82 27.50
CA THR A 271 -34.21 -6.36 27.06
C THR A 271 -34.20 -6.38 25.54
N ILE A 272 -33.19 -5.76 24.95
CA ILE A 272 -32.92 -5.94 23.53
C ILE A 272 -31.68 -6.84 23.45
N ALA A 273 -31.93 -8.12 23.24
CA ALA A 273 -30.92 -9.11 22.92
C ALA A 273 -31.03 -9.43 21.43
N GLY A 274 -29.89 -9.55 20.74
CA GLY A 274 -29.87 -9.84 19.32
C GLY A 274 -28.65 -10.65 18.93
N VAL A 275 -28.87 -11.73 18.17
CA VAL A 275 -27.85 -12.41 17.40
C VAL A 275 -28.05 -12.00 15.94
N TYR A 276 -27.18 -11.12 15.44
CA TYR A 276 -27.19 -10.70 14.04
C TYR A 276 -26.56 -11.83 13.24
N PRO A 277 -27.26 -12.35 12.21
CA PRO A 277 -26.65 -13.31 11.30
C PRO A 277 -25.53 -12.59 10.55
N VAL A 278 -24.35 -13.18 10.61
CA VAL A 278 -23.30 -12.88 9.65
C VAL A 278 -23.81 -13.40 8.30
N SER A 279 -24.01 -12.52 7.32
CA SER A 279 -24.43 -12.92 5.97
C SER A 279 -23.50 -13.98 5.39
N SER A 280 -24.08 -14.93 4.64
CA SER A 280 -23.49 -16.23 4.29
C SER A 280 -22.85 -16.33 2.90
N GLY A 281 -22.69 -15.22 2.17
CA GLY A 281 -22.08 -15.24 0.83
C GLY A 281 -20.56 -15.34 0.89
N ASP A 282 -19.95 -16.21 0.08
CA ASP A 282 -18.50 -16.26 -0.14
C ASP A 282 -18.18 -15.61 -1.50
N PRO A 283 -17.37 -14.54 -1.56
CA PRO A 283 -16.71 -13.85 -0.44
C PRO A 283 -17.68 -13.02 0.40
N TRP A 284 -17.37 -12.88 1.69
CA TRP A 284 -18.11 -12.04 2.63
C TRP A 284 -17.91 -10.55 2.35
N VAL A 285 -16.68 -10.18 1.99
CA VAL A 285 -16.31 -8.83 1.56
C VAL A 285 -15.32 -8.95 0.40
N SER A 286 -15.46 -8.11 -0.63
CA SER A 286 -14.50 -8.03 -1.72
C SER A 286 -14.26 -6.58 -2.17
N ALA A 287 -13.02 -6.28 -2.57
CA ALA A 287 -12.67 -5.02 -3.21
C ALA A 287 -11.56 -5.22 -4.25
N THR A 288 -11.60 -4.41 -5.32
CA THR A 288 -10.53 -4.32 -6.31
C THR A 288 -9.70 -3.08 -6.06
N PHE A 289 -8.38 -3.23 -6.07
CA PHE A 289 -7.37 -2.19 -5.88
C PHE A 289 -6.60 -2.02 -7.19
N PRO A 290 -6.96 -1.06 -8.06
CA PRO A 290 -6.30 -0.88 -9.36
C PRO A 290 -4.80 -0.59 -9.26
N SER A 291 -4.38 0.08 -8.18
CA SER A 291 -2.98 0.36 -7.84
C SER A 291 -2.32 -0.72 -6.99
N SER A 292 -2.96 -1.88 -6.80
CA SER A 292 -2.55 -2.97 -5.90
C SER A 292 -2.46 -2.60 -4.41
N ILE A 293 -2.68 -1.34 -4.06
CA ILE A 293 -2.74 -0.78 -2.70
C ILE A 293 -3.82 0.32 -2.67
N GLY A 294 -4.24 0.71 -1.47
CA GLY A 294 -5.12 1.85 -1.24
C GLY A 294 -6.26 1.51 -0.29
N LYS A 295 -7.32 2.32 -0.35
CA LYS A 295 -8.53 2.17 0.45
C LYS A 295 -9.75 2.14 -0.46
N GLN A 296 -10.63 1.17 -0.24
CA GLN A 296 -11.87 0.99 -1.00
C GLN A 296 -13.06 0.95 -0.05
N ASN A 297 -14.17 1.55 -0.47
CA ASN A 297 -15.45 1.34 0.19
C ASN A 297 -15.95 -0.05 -0.18
N VAL A 298 -16.51 -0.76 0.80
CA VAL A 298 -17.04 -2.11 0.62
C VAL A 298 -18.45 -2.21 1.19
N VAL A 299 -19.18 -3.23 0.75
CA VAL A 299 -20.49 -3.56 1.31
C VAL A 299 -20.32 -4.69 2.31
N LEU A 300 -20.97 -4.53 3.46
CA LEU A 300 -21.04 -5.52 4.52
C LEU A 300 -22.53 -5.74 4.81
N ASP A 301 -23.09 -6.81 4.26
CA ASP A 301 -24.55 -7.04 4.27
C ASP A 301 -25.15 -7.01 5.68
N MET A 302 -24.40 -7.46 6.70
CA MET A 302 -24.87 -7.42 8.09
C MET A 302 -25.14 -5.99 8.61
N PHE A 303 -24.57 -4.95 7.96
CA PHE A 303 -24.85 -3.54 8.24
C PHE A 303 -25.69 -2.89 7.13
N GLU A 304 -25.43 -3.20 5.86
CA GLU A 304 -26.14 -2.63 4.71
C GLU A 304 -27.64 -3.01 4.71
N VAL A 305 -27.98 -4.26 5.04
CA VAL A 305 -29.38 -4.73 5.05
C VAL A 305 -30.19 -4.04 6.17
N PRO A 306 -29.72 -3.99 7.44
CA PRO A 306 -30.38 -3.19 8.46
C PRO A 306 -30.42 -1.70 8.13
N TYR A 307 -29.31 -1.12 7.64
CA TYR A 307 -29.26 0.28 7.24
C TYR A 307 -30.37 0.64 6.25
N ASN A 308 -30.55 -0.15 5.18
CA ASN A 308 -31.57 0.12 4.17
C ASN A 308 -33.01 -0.06 4.67
N LYS A 309 -33.24 -0.90 5.68
CA LYS A 309 -34.56 -1.04 6.32
C LYS A 309 -34.88 0.12 7.26
N LEU A 310 -33.85 0.68 7.89
CA LEU A 310 -33.95 1.70 8.92
C LEU A 310 -33.90 3.12 8.36
N LYS A 311 -33.29 3.30 7.19
CA LYS A 311 -33.13 4.60 6.54
C LYS A 311 -34.49 5.25 6.25
N GLY A 312 -34.72 6.41 6.85
CA GLY A 312 -35.95 7.20 6.67
C GLY A 312 -37.10 6.79 7.61
N ALA A 313 -36.86 5.86 8.55
CA ALA A 313 -37.82 5.58 9.61
C ALA A 313 -37.97 6.81 10.54
N GLU A 314 -39.21 7.07 10.96
CA GLU A 314 -39.51 8.16 11.88
C GLU A 314 -38.81 7.94 13.24
N GLY A 315 -38.26 9.01 13.81
CA GLY A 315 -37.53 8.93 15.07
C GLY A 315 -36.19 8.18 14.98
N LEU A 316 -35.65 7.95 13.78
CA LEU A 316 -34.42 7.20 13.61
C LEU A 316 -33.45 7.90 12.65
N THR A 317 -32.20 8.06 13.08
CA THR A 317 -31.07 8.41 12.21
C THR A 317 -30.11 7.23 12.17
N VAL A 318 -29.67 6.85 10.97
CA VAL A 318 -28.72 5.75 10.78
C VAL A 318 -27.67 6.14 9.75
N SER A 319 -26.40 5.81 10.04
CA SER A 319 -25.29 5.99 9.11
C SER A 319 -24.39 4.77 9.10
N TYR A 320 -23.88 4.42 7.93
CA TYR A 320 -23.07 3.23 7.71
C TYR A 320 -21.84 3.58 6.88
N THR A 321 -20.69 3.06 7.29
CA THR A 321 -19.45 3.08 6.51
C THR A 321 -18.76 1.74 6.64
N ALA A 322 -18.21 1.21 5.54
CA ALA A 322 -17.29 0.09 5.59
C ALA A 322 -16.19 0.25 4.56
N THR A 323 -14.96 -0.04 5.00
CA THR A 323 -13.78 0.20 4.20
C THR A 323 -12.81 -0.95 4.34
N LEU A 324 -12.18 -1.30 3.21
CA LEU A 324 -11.12 -2.26 3.12
C LEU A 324 -9.87 -1.56 2.60
N THR A 325 -8.80 -1.64 3.35
CA THR A 325 -7.50 -1.05 3.02
C THR A 325 -6.52 -2.17 2.72
N LEU A 326 -5.68 -1.98 1.71
CA LEU A 326 -4.58 -2.87 1.34
C LEU A 326 -3.29 -2.04 1.26
N GLU A 327 -2.29 -2.42 2.03
CA GLU A 327 -1.02 -1.72 2.14
C GLU A 327 0.14 -2.68 1.86
N LYS A 328 1.16 -2.23 1.14
CA LYS A 328 2.41 -2.98 1.02
C LYS A 328 3.11 -2.94 2.38
N LYS A 329 3.51 -4.11 2.89
CA LYS A 329 4.30 -4.17 4.12
C LYS A 329 5.74 -3.77 3.79
N GLU A 330 6.24 -2.73 4.45
CA GLU A 330 7.64 -2.32 4.26
C GLU A 330 8.58 -3.43 4.78
N SER A 331 9.52 -3.86 3.93
CA SER A 331 10.62 -4.72 4.34
C SER A 331 11.49 -3.94 5.34
N LYS A 332 11.68 -4.48 6.55
CA LYS A 332 12.62 -3.93 7.54
C LYS A 332 14.05 -4.32 7.22
#